data_AF-A0AAE4CZX5-F1
#
_entry.id   AF-A0AAE4CZX5-F1
#
_cell.length_a   1.000
_cell.length_b   1.000
_cell.length_c   1.000
_cell.angle_alpha   90.00
_cell.angle_beta   90.00
_cell.angle_gamma   90.00
#
_symmetry.space_group_name_H-M   'P 1'
#
loop_
_entity.id
_entity.type
_entity.pdbx_description
1 polymer ?
#
loop_
_entity_poly.entity_id
_entity_poly.type
_entity_poly.pdbx_seq_one_letter_code
_entity_poly.pdbx_strand_id
1 'polypeptide(L)'
;MIALATAASAGGGSPLLTNLAILVLAGFVGYAVISKVPNTLHTPLMSGTNAIHGIVVLGGLVLLVEGVASSTLDEVLLVIAVAFGTLNVVGGFLVTDRMLEMFKGRAREEKR
;
A
#
# COMPACT_ATOMS: atom_id res chain seq x y z
N MET A 1 27.12 2.44 -0.42
CA MET A 1 25.73 2.23 0.06
C MET A 1 24.98 1.21 -0.83
N ILE A 2 25.67 0.15 -1.27
CA ILE A 2 25.18 -0.94 -2.16
C ILE A 2 24.58 -2.10 -1.33
N ALA A 3 24.41 -1.93 -0.02
CA ALA A 3 24.18 -3.03 0.92
C ALA A 3 22.71 -3.46 1.10
N LEU A 4 21.74 -2.87 0.40
CA LEU A 4 20.32 -3.27 0.51
C LEU A 4 19.85 -4.20 -0.62
N ALA A 5 20.63 -4.36 -1.69
CA ALA A 5 20.27 -5.21 -2.82
C ALA A 5 20.58 -6.71 -2.62
N THR A 6 21.23 -7.10 -1.52
CA THR A 6 21.71 -8.47 -1.28
C THR A 6 20.92 -9.25 -0.22
N ALA A 7 19.79 -8.74 0.27
CA ALA A 7 18.98 -9.44 1.28
C ALA A 7 17.89 -10.38 0.70
N ALA A 8 17.92 -10.67 -0.61
CA ALA A 8 16.93 -11.54 -1.28
C ALA A 8 17.49 -12.89 -1.76
N SER A 9 18.68 -13.32 -1.33
CA SER A 9 19.27 -14.61 -1.74
C SER A 9 19.14 -15.73 -0.71
N ALA A 10 18.13 -15.70 0.16
CA ALA A 10 17.90 -16.78 1.13
C ALA A 10 17.32 -18.09 0.54
N GLY A 11 17.30 -18.24 -0.79
CA GLY A 11 16.94 -19.50 -1.44
C GLY A 11 17.54 -19.56 -2.84
N GLY A 12 18.18 -20.67 -3.20
CA GLY A 12 18.87 -20.89 -4.48
C GLY A 12 17.98 -20.99 -5.73
N GLY A 13 16.83 -20.31 -5.74
CA GLY A 13 15.92 -20.20 -6.88
C GLY A 13 16.15 -18.91 -7.69
N SER A 14 15.72 -18.88 -8.95
CA SER A 14 15.79 -17.68 -9.77
C SER A 14 14.92 -16.54 -9.16
N PRO A 15 15.34 -15.26 -9.21
CA PRO A 15 14.58 -14.15 -8.63
C PRO A 15 13.12 -14.05 -9.14
N LEU A 16 12.89 -14.42 -10.41
CA LEU A 16 11.56 -14.53 -10.99
C LEU A 16 10.72 -15.58 -10.23
N LEU A 17 11.26 -16.78 -10.03
CA LEU A 17 10.55 -17.87 -9.36
C LEU A 17 10.19 -17.46 -7.92
N THR A 18 11.11 -16.80 -7.21
CA THR A 18 10.87 -16.26 -5.87
C THR A 18 9.75 -15.21 -5.87
N ASN A 19 9.80 -14.22 -6.78
CA ASN A 19 8.78 -13.18 -6.87
C ASN A 19 7.40 -13.75 -7.26
N LEU A 20 7.38 -14.75 -8.14
CA LEU A 20 6.14 -15.44 -8.53
C LEU A 20 5.57 -16.24 -7.36
N ALA A 21 6.41 -16.93 -6.59
CA ALA A 21 5.99 -17.61 -5.37
C ALA A 21 5.42 -16.61 -4.35
N ILE A 22 6.08 -15.48 -4.12
CA ILE A 22 5.58 -14.41 -3.25
C ILE A 22 4.23 -13.88 -3.74
N LEU A 23 4.08 -13.61 -5.04
CA LEU A 23 2.84 -13.11 -5.62
C LEU A 23 1.67 -14.09 -5.39
N VAL A 24 1.87 -15.37 -5.69
CA VAL A 24 0.85 -16.40 -5.54
C VAL A 24 0.49 -16.59 -4.08
N LEU A 25 1.48 -16.74 -3.19
CA LEU A 25 1.26 -16.92 -1.75
C LEU A 25 0.60 -15.71 -1.11
N ALA A 26 1.01 -14.48 -1.46
CA ALA A 26 0.38 -13.26 -0.99
C ALA A 26 -1.08 -13.16 -1.44
N GLY A 27 -1.40 -13.59 -2.68
CA GLY A 27 -2.78 -13.69 -3.16
C GLY A 27 -3.64 -14.65 -2.33
N PHE A 28 -3.12 -15.84 -2.01
CA PHE A 28 -3.79 -16.79 -1.12
C PHE A 28 -4.02 -16.22 0.28
N VAL A 29 -3.03 -15.53 0.85
CA VAL A 29 -3.16 -14.86 2.15
C VAL A 29 -4.25 -13.78 2.08
N GLY A 30 -4.25 -12.95 1.03
CA GLY A 30 -5.28 -11.94 0.79
C GLY A 30 -6.68 -12.55 0.78
N TYR A 31 -6.89 -13.63 0.01
CA TYR A 31 -8.17 -14.35 -0.01
C TYR A 31 -8.56 -14.86 1.38
N ALA A 32 -7.67 -15.58 2.07
CA ALA A 32 -7.94 -16.17 3.38
C ALA A 32 -8.29 -15.14 4.47
N VAL A 33 -7.77 -13.93 4.37
CA VAL A 33 -8.07 -12.81 5.29
C VAL A 33 -9.39 -12.15 4.93
N ILE A 34 -9.60 -11.77 3.66
CA ILE A 34 -10.78 -11.01 3.22
C ILE A 34 -12.07 -11.84 3.33
N SER A 35 -12.01 -13.16 3.10
CA SER A 35 -13.17 -14.05 3.24
C SER A 35 -13.75 -14.13 4.67
N LYS A 36 -13.05 -13.61 5.68
CA LYS A 36 -13.48 -13.64 7.09
C LYS A 36 -13.99 -12.29 7.61
N VAL A 37 -14.07 -11.28 6.74
CA VAL A 37 -14.53 -9.93 7.14
C VAL A 37 -16.07 -9.90 7.17
N PRO A 38 -16.70 -9.39 8.25
CA PRO A 38 -18.16 -9.27 8.32
C PRO A 38 -18.70 -8.24 7.33
N ASN A 39 -19.95 -8.42 6.91
CA ASN A 39 -20.57 -7.57 5.88
C ASN A 39 -20.64 -6.08 6.23
N THR A 40 -20.67 -5.75 7.52
CA THR A 40 -20.66 -4.37 8.02
C THR A 40 -19.37 -3.63 7.67
N LEU A 41 -18.26 -4.35 7.46
CA LEU A 41 -16.95 -3.77 7.19
C LEU A 41 -16.57 -3.76 5.71
N HIS A 42 -17.38 -4.28 4.77
CA HIS A 42 -17.00 -4.29 3.34
C HIS A 42 -16.73 -2.91 2.78
N THR A 43 -17.51 -1.89 3.15
CA THR A 43 -17.31 -0.51 2.67
C THR A 43 -16.08 0.15 3.30
N PRO A 44 -15.88 0.10 4.64
CA PRO A 44 -14.61 0.52 5.23
C PRO A 44 -13.39 -0.23 4.68
N LEU A 45 -13.53 -1.54 4.45
CA LEU A 45 -12.47 -2.40 3.90
C LEU A 45 -12.12 -2.01 2.47
N MET A 46 -13.14 -1.71 1.64
CA MET A 46 -12.96 -1.22 0.28
C MET A 46 -12.19 0.12 0.25
N SER A 47 -12.47 1.02 1.19
CA SER A 47 -11.70 2.27 1.36
C SER A 47 -10.28 1.99 1.88
N GLY A 48 -10.15 1.08 2.84
CA GLY A 48 -8.86 0.71 3.43
C GLY A 48 -7.90 0.08 2.42
N THR A 49 -8.39 -0.81 1.55
CA THR A 49 -7.55 -1.40 0.49
C THR A 49 -7.13 -0.37 -0.55
N ASN A 50 -7.95 0.65 -0.81
CA ASN A 50 -7.57 1.79 -1.63
C ASN A 50 -6.39 2.57 -0.99
N ALA A 51 -6.40 2.81 0.32
CA ALA A 51 -5.28 3.46 1.02
C ALA A 51 -3.98 2.64 0.97
N ILE A 52 -4.08 1.31 1.10
CA ILE A 52 -2.94 0.38 1.06
C ILE A 52 -2.30 0.34 -0.34
N HIS A 53 -3.11 0.42 -1.40
CA HIS A 53 -2.61 0.47 -2.77
C HIS A 53 -1.72 1.70 -3.03
N GLY A 54 -1.79 2.73 -2.19
CA GLY A 54 -0.90 3.89 -2.20
C GLY A 54 0.60 3.57 -2.02
N ILE A 55 0.97 2.30 -1.79
CA ILE A 55 2.37 1.81 -1.86
C ILE A 55 3.11 2.20 -3.15
N VAL A 56 2.38 2.57 -4.22
CA VAL A 56 2.97 3.14 -5.45
C VAL A 56 3.90 4.34 -5.17
N VAL A 57 3.67 5.11 -4.10
CA VAL A 57 4.63 6.16 -3.64
C VAL A 57 6.03 5.61 -3.44
N LEU A 58 6.15 4.41 -2.86
CA LEU A 58 7.43 3.79 -2.60
C LEU A 58 8.16 3.49 -3.91
N GLY A 59 7.44 3.08 -4.95
CA GLY A 59 8.01 2.91 -6.29
C GLY A 59 8.61 4.21 -6.82
N GLY A 60 7.87 5.32 -6.75
CA GLY A 60 8.37 6.64 -7.14
C GLY A 60 9.58 7.08 -6.30
N LEU A 61 9.56 6.86 -4.98
CA LEU A 61 10.65 7.22 -4.09
C LEU A 61 11.93 6.41 -4.38
N VAL A 62 11.80 5.11 -4.67
CA VAL A 62 12.93 4.27 -5.07
C VAL A 62 13.55 4.76 -6.36
N LEU A 63 12.74 5.04 -7.39
CA LEU A 63 13.23 5.59 -8.66
C LEU A 63 13.92 6.95 -8.49
N LEU A 64 13.43 7.79 -7.57
CA LEU A 64 14.04 9.07 -7.23
C LEU A 64 15.42 8.88 -6.59
N VAL A 65 15.54 7.96 -5.63
CA VAL A 65 16.81 7.65 -4.95
C VAL A 65 17.82 7.01 -5.89
N GLU A 66 17.38 6.16 -6.82
CA GLU A 66 18.23 5.53 -7.83
C GLU A 66 18.67 6.50 -8.93
N GLY A 67 18.01 7.67 -9.06
CA GLY A 67 18.39 8.70 -10.03
C GLY A 67 18.17 8.27 -11.48
N VAL A 68 17.12 7.47 -11.75
CA VAL A 68 16.86 6.91 -13.09
C VAL A 68 16.30 7.92 -14.10
N ALA A 69 15.88 9.10 -13.63
CA ALA A 69 15.33 10.14 -14.50
C ALA A 69 16.44 10.72 -15.38
N SER A 70 16.30 10.57 -16.69
CA SER A 70 17.32 10.95 -17.68
C SER A 70 16.94 12.20 -18.48
N SER A 71 15.66 12.58 -18.43
CA SER A 71 15.08 13.71 -19.12
C SER A 71 14.22 14.56 -18.18
N THR A 72 14.02 15.83 -18.54
CA THR A 72 13.09 16.72 -17.81
C THR A 72 11.67 16.15 -17.78
N LEU A 73 11.27 15.36 -18.78
CA LEU A 73 9.98 14.69 -18.80
C LEU A 73 9.91 13.61 -17.68
N ASP A 74 10.95 12.80 -17.54
CA ASP A 74 11.04 11.76 -16.50
C ASP A 74 10.95 12.37 -15.09
N GLU A 75 11.64 13.49 -14.86
CA GLU A 75 11.59 14.21 -13.58
C GLU A 75 10.18 14.72 -13.27
N VAL A 76 9.50 15.31 -14.25
CA VAL A 76 8.13 15.80 -14.08
C VAL A 76 7.17 14.64 -13.81
N LEU A 77 7.28 13.54 -14.54
CA LEU A 77 6.47 12.34 -14.29
C LEU A 77 6.72 11.76 -12.91
N LEU A 78 7.96 11.79 -12.43
CA LEU A 78 8.31 11.28 -11.11
C LEU A 78 7.70 12.13 -10.00
N VAL A 79 7.73 13.46 -10.14
CA VAL A 79 7.06 14.40 -9.23
C VAL A 79 5.56 14.13 -9.20
N ILE A 80 4.93 13.97 -10.37
CA ILE A 80 3.50 13.64 -10.49
C ILE A 80 3.21 12.30 -9.82
N ALA A 81 4.00 11.26 -10.07
CA ALA A 81 3.80 9.94 -9.50
C ALA A 81 3.84 9.96 -7.96
N VAL A 82 4.83 10.64 -7.37
CA VAL A 82 4.94 10.79 -5.92
C VAL A 82 3.78 11.61 -5.35
N ALA A 83 3.38 12.69 -6.02
CA ALA A 83 2.25 13.51 -5.59
C ALA A 83 0.94 12.70 -5.57
N PHE A 84 0.61 12.01 -6.67
CA PHE A 84 -0.60 11.19 -6.77
C PHE A 84 -0.61 10.02 -5.79
N GLY A 85 0.52 9.34 -5.63
CA GLY A 85 0.63 8.30 -4.63
C GLY A 85 0.41 8.85 -3.22
N THR A 86 0.96 10.02 -2.91
CA THR A 86 0.81 10.65 -1.58
C THR A 86 -0.65 11.02 -1.32
N LEU A 87 -1.34 11.57 -2.33
CA LEU A 87 -2.77 11.86 -2.26
C LEU A 87 -3.61 10.59 -2.03
N ASN A 88 -3.24 9.47 -2.66
CA ASN A 88 -3.92 8.19 -2.48
C ASN A 88 -3.76 7.65 -1.06
N VAL A 89 -2.53 7.66 -0.52
CA VAL A 89 -2.25 7.25 0.86
C VAL A 89 -3.00 8.13 1.85
N VAL A 90 -2.79 9.45 1.80
CA VAL A 90 -3.35 10.40 2.76
C VAL A 90 -4.87 10.43 2.67
N GLY A 91 -5.43 10.57 1.46
CA GLY A 91 -6.88 10.59 1.25
C GLY A 91 -7.53 9.27 1.62
N GLY A 92 -6.92 8.14 1.24
CA GLY A 92 -7.41 6.81 1.57
C GLY A 92 -7.48 6.55 3.08
N PHE A 93 -6.42 6.89 3.82
CA PHE A 93 -6.42 6.70 5.28
C PHE A 93 -7.38 7.64 6.01
N LEU A 94 -7.50 8.90 5.58
CA LEU A 94 -8.46 9.84 6.17
C LEU A 94 -9.92 9.41 5.98
N VAL A 95 -10.28 8.96 4.77
CA VAL A 95 -11.63 8.46 4.49
C VAL A 95 -11.90 7.19 5.27
N THR A 96 -10.93 6.27 5.33
CA THR A 96 -11.07 5.01 6.08
C THR A 96 -11.24 5.26 7.58
N ASP A 97 -10.48 6.19 8.18
CA ASP A 97 -10.62 6.53 9.60
C ASP A 97 -12.02 7.09 9.91
N ARG A 98 -12.53 8.00 9.07
CA ARG A 98 -13.90 8.52 9.19
C ARG A 98 -14.95 7.41 9.05
N MET A 99 -14.70 6.41 8.20
CA MET A 99 -15.59 5.26 8.07
C MET A 99 -15.56 4.36 9.32
N LEU A 100 -14.38 4.15 9.91
CA LEU A 100 -14.19 3.32 11.10
C LEU A 100 -14.63 4.01 12.39
N GLU A 101 -14.67 5.34 12.41
CA GLU A 101 -15.18 6.13 13.54
C GLU A 101 -16.64 5.78 13.86
N MET A 102 -17.43 5.42 12.85
CA MET A 102 -18.83 4.99 13.01
C MET A 102 -18.99 3.68 13.78
N PHE A 103 -17.92 2.89 13.95
CA PHE A 103 -17.89 1.65 14.73
C PHE A 103 -17.38 1.85 16.16
N LYS A 104 -16.81 3.02 16.47
CA LYS A 104 -16.50 3.41 17.84
C LYS A 104 -17.84 3.77 18.49
N GLY A 105 -18.46 2.80 19.16
CA GLY A 105 -19.73 3.00 19.88
C GLY A 105 -19.66 4.30 20.67
N ARG A 106 -20.75 5.10 20.64
CA ARG A 106 -20.83 6.45 21.24
C ARG A 106 -20.25 6.45 22.66
N ALA A 107 -18.95 6.73 22.80
CA ALA A 107 -18.30 6.96 24.09
C ALA A 107 -18.62 8.37 24.63
N ARG A 108 -19.74 8.95 24.21
CA ARG A 108 -20.14 10.31 24.56
C ARG A 108 -21.66 10.48 24.51
N GLU A 109 -22.36 9.60 25.20
CA GLU A 109 -23.75 9.83 25.56
C GLU A 109 -23.99 9.40 27.02
N GLU A 110 -23.07 9.82 27.91
CA GLU A 110 -23.28 9.70 29.36
C GLU A 110 -22.56 10.86 30.08
N LYS A 111 -23.04 12.09 29.85
CA LYS A 111 -22.84 13.22 30.78
C LYS A 111 -23.77 14.43 30.53
N ARG A 112 -24.97 14.23 29.98
CA ARG A 112 -26.02 15.25 29.97
C ARG A 112 -27.37 14.64 30.28
#